data_AF-A0A2U2RIR5-F1
#
_entry.id   AF-A0A2U2RIR5-F1
#
_cell.length_a   1.000
_cell.length_b   1.000
_cell.length_c   1.000
_cell.angle_alpha   90.00
_cell.angle_beta   90.00
_cell.angle_gamma   90.00
#
_symmetry.space_group_name_H-M   'P 1'
#
loop_
_entity.id
_entity.type
_entity.pdbx_description
1 polymer ?
#
loop_
_entity_poly.entity_id
_entity_poly.type
_entity_poly.pdbx_seq_one_letter_code
_entity_poly.pdbx_strand_id
1 'polypeptide(L)'
;MTSSRLPGLPPHLRHGPRRSLSAPRRVVAFGGGHGLAANLRSLRLLVDDITAVVTVADDGGSSGRIRGQLPVLPPGDLRMALAALCEDSDWGAFWHDAVQHRFATDGELDGHALGNLMIVAMWQILEDPIAGLDRIGELLGARGRVLPMALDPLDIEAEVVFADGTRSTVRGQAQVAEAPGRVETMRLIPERPRVPDEVVQAIHAADWVVVGPGSWYTSVLPHLQIPEIAEALRTTSAHRCVVMNLEAGGEEIEGMRSRDLLSVLLDAAPDTRFDTVIADPTALDDAVELAEFAHTRGIRTLLRQVSVAAGVPEHDPVRLAAAYRDVFDGVFGDIGQGAGAARSTGQNRRPGAEGESVVDNAPGTTQNREGTEDGTDR
;
A
#
# COMPACT_ATOMS: atom_id res chain seq x y z
N MET A 1 -29.21 50.24 -24.34
CA MET A 1 -27.94 49.59 -23.96
C MET A 1 -28.13 48.09 -24.08
N THR A 2 -27.53 47.52 -25.12
CA THR A 2 -27.64 46.12 -25.56
C THR A 2 -26.78 45.22 -24.67
N SER A 3 -27.41 44.33 -23.89
CA SER A 3 -26.73 43.27 -23.13
C SER A 3 -26.62 42.03 -24.01
N SER A 4 -25.39 41.68 -24.41
CA SER A 4 -25.09 40.43 -25.11
C SER A 4 -25.13 39.27 -24.11
N ARG A 5 -25.97 38.27 -24.39
CA ARG A 5 -25.93 36.98 -23.70
C ARG A 5 -24.91 36.10 -24.41
N LEU A 6 -23.88 35.66 -23.69
CA LEU A 6 -23.00 34.58 -24.13
C LEU A 6 -23.80 33.26 -24.19
N PRO A 7 -23.52 32.36 -25.17
CA PRO A 7 -24.17 31.05 -25.22
C PRO A 7 -23.71 30.17 -24.06
N GLY A 8 -24.65 29.53 -23.36
CA GLY A 8 -24.34 28.55 -22.33
C GLY A 8 -23.64 27.32 -22.92
N LEU A 9 -22.57 26.87 -22.26
CA LEU A 9 -21.89 25.61 -22.60
C LEU A 9 -22.88 24.42 -22.55
N PRO A 10 -22.71 23.41 -23.43
CA PRO A 10 -23.56 22.23 -23.44
C PRO A 10 -23.34 21.34 -22.19
N PRO A 11 -24.37 20.56 -21.78
CA PRO A 11 -24.45 19.92 -20.47
C PRO A 11 -23.42 18.81 -20.19
N HIS A 12 -22.60 18.40 -21.16
CA HIS A 12 -21.55 17.39 -21.01
C HIS A 12 -20.18 17.95 -20.60
N LEU A 13 -20.03 19.27 -20.45
CA LEU A 13 -18.79 19.93 -19.99
C LEU A 13 -18.92 20.52 -18.58
N ARG A 14 -19.75 19.91 -17.72
CA ARG A 14 -19.68 20.14 -16.28
C ARG A 14 -18.53 19.30 -15.73
N HIS A 15 -17.30 19.82 -15.86
CA HIS A 15 -16.24 19.40 -14.97
C HIS A 15 -16.71 19.77 -13.56
N GLY A 16 -17.10 18.77 -12.77
CA GLY A 16 -17.30 18.96 -11.33
C GLY A 16 -16.09 19.67 -10.74
N PRO A 17 -16.25 20.46 -9.67
CA PRO A 17 -15.14 21.18 -9.09
C PRO A 17 -14.05 20.16 -8.77
N ARG A 18 -12.90 20.26 -9.47
CA ARG A 18 -11.67 19.59 -9.06
C ARG A 18 -11.38 20.18 -7.68
N ARG A 19 -11.82 19.50 -6.62
CA ARG A 19 -11.24 19.67 -5.29
C ARG A 19 -9.75 19.49 -5.55
N SER A 20 -8.96 20.56 -5.39
CA SER A 20 -7.56 20.35 -5.07
C SER A 20 -7.60 19.49 -3.82
N LEU A 21 -7.18 18.23 -3.93
CA LEU A 21 -6.98 17.42 -2.75
C LEU A 21 -5.82 18.10 -2.03
N SER A 22 -6.13 18.99 -1.08
CA SER A 22 -5.14 19.35 -0.08
C SER A 22 -4.68 18.04 0.54
N ALA A 23 -3.38 17.86 0.75
CA ALA A 23 -2.79 16.65 1.36
C ALA A 23 -3.72 16.08 2.45
N PRO A 24 -4.03 14.77 2.40
CA PRO A 24 -5.04 14.19 3.25
C PRO A 24 -4.66 14.43 4.69
N ARG A 25 -5.67 14.70 5.51
CA ARG A 25 -5.42 14.99 6.90
C ARG A 25 -5.46 13.71 7.72
N ARG A 26 -6.29 12.74 7.32
CA ARG A 26 -6.55 11.49 8.04
C ARG A 26 -6.34 10.27 7.16
N VAL A 27 -5.44 9.39 7.57
CA VAL A 27 -5.14 8.13 6.86
C VAL A 27 -5.32 6.94 7.79
N VAL A 28 -6.07 5.93 7.34
CA VAL A 28 -6.14 4.62 7.98
C VAL A 28 -5.26 3.64 7.20
N ALA A 29 -4.41 2.88 7.88
CA ALA A 29 -3.57 1.86 7.27
C ALA A 29 -3.85 0.49 7.90
N PHE A 30 -4.17 -0.49 7.07
CA PHE A 30 -4.43 -1.88 7.47
C PHE A 30 -3.21 -2.77 7.21
N GLY A 31 -2.93 -3.68 8.15
CA GLY A 31 -1.93 -4.71 7.92
C GLY A 31 -1.40 -5.37 9.20
N GLY A 32 -0.21 -5.93 9.07
CA GLY A 32 0.56 -6.56 10.15
C GLY A 32 2.05 -6.47 9.86
N GLY A 33 2.85 -6.90 10.83
CA GLY A 33 4.30 -7.05 10.75
C GLY A 33 5.06 -5.91 10.07
N HIS A 34 6.03 -6.31 9.24
CA HIS A 34 6.99 -5.39 8.62
C HIS A 34 6.39 -4.53 7.51
N GLY A 35 5.41 -5.05 6.77
CA GLY A 35 4.75 -4.34 5.67
C GLY A 35 3.96 -3.13 6.17
N LEU A 36 3.14 -3.32 7.20
CA LEU A 36 2.45 -2.21 7.86
C LEU A 36 3.44 -1.23 8.49
N ALA A 37 4.50 -1.72 9.14
CA ALA A 37 5.51 -0.85 9.71
C ALA A 37 6.16 0.05 8.65
N ALA A 38 6.51 -0.47 7.47
CA ALA A 38 7.05 0.33 6.36
C ALA A 38 6.05 1.40 5.87
N ASN A 39 4.77 1.03 5.78
CA ASN A 39 3.70 1.98 5.47
C ASN A 39 3.63 3.13 6.47
N LEU A 40 3.56 2.82 7.76
CA LEU A 40 3.42 3.82 8.82
C LEU A 40 4.63 4.77 8.85
N ARG A 41 5.85 4.22 8.68
CA ARG A 41 7.07 5.03 8.55
C ARG A 41 7.00 6.02 7.38
N SER A 42 6.40 5.61 6.26
CA SER A 42 6.23 6.44 5.07
C SER A 42 5.15 7.50 5.26
N LEU A 43 4.00 7.10 5.80
CA LEU A 43 2.84 7.98 6.01
C LEU A 43 3.15 9.11 7.00
N ARG A 44 3.93 8.84 8.07
CA ARG A 44 4.27 9.87 9.06
C ARG A 44 5.12 11.02 8.50
N LEU A 45 5.74 10.82 7.33
CA LEU A 45 6.47 11.88 6.61
C LEU A 45 5.52 12.87 5.92
N LEU A 46 4.22 12.55 5.84
CA LEU A 46 3.23 13.30 5.08
C LEU A 46 2.07 13.81 5.93
N VAL A 47 1.64 13.04 6.93
CA VAL A 47 0.42 13.29 7.70
C VAL A 47 0.63 12.99 9.18
N ASP A 48 -0.06 13.72 10.05
CA ASP A 48 0.02 13.54 11.50
C ASP A 48 -1.12 12.67 12.06
N ASP A 49 -2.28 12.61 11.39
CA ASP A 49 -3.44 11.83 11.84
C ASP A 49 -3.49 10.48 11.10
N ILE A 50 -2.73 9.53 11.64
CA ILE A 50 -2.62 8.16 11.14
C ILE A 50 -3.34 7.24 12.13
N THR A 51 -4.21 6.36 11.63
CA THR A 51 -4.72 5.23 12.42
C THR A 51 -4.25 3.92 11.79
N ALA A 52 -3.40 3.18 12.50
CA ALA A 52 -3.03 1.82 12.14
C ALA A 52 -4.07 0.84 12.67
N VAL A 53 -4.70 0.05 11.80
CA VAL A 53 -5.56 -1.07 12.19
C VAL A 53 -4.77 -2.35 11.95
N VAL A 54 -4.49 -3.06 13.04
CA VAL A 54 -3.49 -4.11 13.07
C VAL A 54 -4.12 -5.48 13.29
N THR A 55 -3.67 -6.47 12.53
CA THR A 55 -4.06 -7.87 12.74
C THR A 55 -3.69 -8.36 14.14
N VAL A 56 -4.53 -9.24 14.69
CA VAL A 56 -4.36 -9.87 16.02
C VAL A 56 -4.41 -11.39 15.92
N ALA A 57 -3.87 -11.92 14.81
CA ALA A 57 -3.80 -13.35 14.53
C ALA A 57 -2.40 -13.97 14.73
N ASP A 58 -1.37 -13.17 15.03
CA ASP A 58 0.01 -13.63 15.24
C ASP A 58 0.09 -14.70 16.35
N ASP A 59 0.66 -15.85 16.01
CA ASP A 59 0.91 -16.97 16.92
C ASP A 59 2.39 -17.38 16.98
N GLY A 60 3.29 -16.56 16.40
CA GLY A 60 4.72 -16.81 16.33
C GLY A 60 5.51 -16.26 17.53
N GLY A 61 6.67 -16.87 17.79
CA GLY A 61 7.72 -16.35 18.67
C GLY A 61 7.24 -15.85 20.04
N SER A 62 7.60 -14.60 20.37
CA SER A 62 7.25 -13.96 21.65
C SER A 62 5.74 -13.80 21.82
N SER A 63 4.99 -13.48 20.76
CA SER A 63 3.53 -13.31 20.80
C SER A 63 2.82 -14.64 21.07
N GLY A 64 3.19 -15.68 20.33
CA GLY A 64 2.64 -17.03 20.51
C GLY A 64 2.83 -17.57 21.92
N ARG A 65 4.04 -17.42 22.47
CA ARG A 65 4.32 -17.83 23.87
C ARG A 65 3.47 -17.07 24.88
N ILE A 66 3.32 -15.75 24.73
CA ILE A 66 2.47 -14.93 25.61
C ILE A 66 1.02 -15.40 25.55
N ARG A 67 0.48 -15.56 24.33
CA ARG A 67 -0.90 -15.98 24.12
C ARG A 67 -1.18 -17.41 24.61
N GLY A 68 -0.18 -18.28 24.58
CA GLY A 68 -0.26 -19.62 25.18
C GLY A 68 -0.34 -19.62 26.71
N GLN A 69 0.10 -18.54 27.36
CA GLN A 69 0.12 -18.40 28.82
C GLN A 69 -0.98 -17.49 29.38
N LEU A 70 -1.44 -16.52 28.57
CA LEU A 70 -2.40 -15.50 28.98
C LEU A 70 -3.51 -15.35 27.93
N PRO A 71 -4.78 -15.18 28.34
CA PRO A 71 -5.90 -14.97 27.42
C PRO A 71 -5.93 -13.52 26.90
N VAL A 72 -4.90 -13.13 26.14
CA VAL A 72 -4.70 -11.77 25.60
C VAL A 72 -4.54 -11.81 24.08
N LEU A 73 -4.72 -10.65 23.44
CA LEU A 73 -4.38 -10.47 22.03
C LEU A 73 -2.86 -10.67 21.83
N PRO A 74 -2.40 -11.14 20.66
CA PRO A 74 -0.98 -11.18 20.38
C PRO A 74 -0.42 -9.75 20.21
N PRO A 75 0.58 -9.34 21.01
CA PRO A 75 1.06 -7.96 21.01
C PRO A 75 2.11 -7.64 19.94
N GLY A 76 2.63 -8.63 19.21
CA GLY A 76 3.81 -8.50 18.33
C GLY A 76 3.66 -7.45 17.23
N ASP A 77 2.62 -7.57 16.41
CA ASP A 77 2.34 -6.65 15.31
C ASP A 77 1.90 -5.27 15.80
N LEU A 78 1.13 -5.23 16.90
CA LEU A 78 0.73 -3.98 17.56
C LEU A 78 1.95 -3.20 18.05
N ARG A 79 2.91 -3.88 18.68
CA ARG A 79 4.21 -3.30 19.08
C ARG A 79 4.96 -2.77 17.87
N MET A 80 5.00 -3.51 16.75
CA MET A 80 5.69 -3.06 15.54
C MET A 80 5.05 -1.80 14.95
N ALA A 81 3.72 -1.72 14.94
CA ALA A 81 3.00 -0.53 14.50
C ALA A 81 3.29 0.68 15.41
N LEU A 82 3.28 0.48 16.74
CA LEU A 82 3.62 1.51 17.72
C LEU A 82 5.05 2.04 17.51
N ALA A 83 6.04 1.13 17.36
CA ALA A 83 7.42 1.50 17.09
C ALA A 83 7.55 2.28 15.76
N ALA A 84 6.83 1.85 14.73
CA ALA A 84 6.83 2.51 13.42
C ALA A 84 6.21 3.92 13.43
N LEU A 85 5.53 4.32 14.52
CA LEU A 85 4.93 5.64 14.70
C LEU A 85 5.68 6.53 15.70
N CYS A 86 6.72 6.05 16.41
CA CYS A 86 7.51 6.88 17.33
C CYS A 86 7.95 8.20 16.68
N GLU A 87 7.89 9.31 17.39
CA GLU A 87 8.34 10.59 16.85
C GLU A 87 9.85 10.61 16.52
N ASP A 88 10.24 11.48 15.59
CA ASP A 88 11.64 11.71 15.23
C ASP A 88 12.34 12.63 16.26
N SER A 89 12.46 12.15 17.50
CA SER A 89 13.13 12.81 18.62
C SER A 89 14.10 11.85 19.33
N ASP A 90 15.02 12.36 20.14
CA ASP A 90 15.89 11.50 20.97
C ASP A 90 15.08 10.57 21.89
N TRP A 91 13.93 11.06 22.38
CA TRP A 91 12.99 10.30 23.18
C TRP A 91 12.34 9.17 22.36
N GLY A 92 11.82 9.51 21.18
CA GLY A 92 11.20 8.55 20.26
C GLY A 92 12.18 7.49 19.76
N ALA A 93 13.43 7.87 19.47
CA ALA A 93 14.49 6.95 19.06
C ALA A 93 14.86 5.96 20.19
N PHE A 94 15.05 6.46 21.41
CA PHE A 94 15.30 5.60 22.56
C PHE A 94 14.16 4.60 22.79
N TRP A 95 12.92 5.08 22.74
CA TRP A 95 11.75 4.24 22.98
C TRP A 95 11.44 3.28 21.85
N HIS A 96 11.69 3.66 20.60
CA HIS A 96 11.69 2.75 19.45
C HIS A 96 12.61 1.57 19.73
N ASP A 97 13.86 1.82 20.12
CA ASP A 97 14.84 0.75 20.39
C ASP A 97 14.46 -0.07 21.62
N ALA A 98 13.95 0.57 22.67
CA ALA A 98 13.52 -0.09 23.90
C ALA A 98 12.35 -1.06 23.65
N VAL A 99 11.28 -0.65 22.96
CA VAL A 99 10.15 -1.55 22.68
C VAL A 99 10.53 -2.66 21.71
N GLN A 100 11.48 -2.40 20.81
CA GLN A 100 12.00 -3.39 19.88
C GLN A 100 13.00 -4.36 20.51
N HIS A 101 13.59 -4.01 21.65
CA HIS A 101 14.57 -4.83 22.36
C HIS A 101 14.03 -6.23 22.65
N ARG A 102 14.86 -7.24 22.33
CA ARG A 102 14.62 -8.64 22.68
C ARG A 102 15.65 -9.07 23.71
N PHE A 103 15.17 -9.67 24.80
CA PHE A 103 16.06 -10.25 25.80
C PHE A 103 16.85 -11.40 25.20
N ALA A 104 18.13 -11.50 25.57
CA ALA A 104 19.02 -12.62 25.24
C ALA A 104 19.50 -13.24 26.54
N THR A 105 18.99 -14.42 26.88
CA THR A 105 19.22 -15.08 28.18
C THR A 105 19.14 -16.61 28.03
N ASP A 106 19.61 -17.37 29.01
CA ASP A 106 19.38 -18.83 29.04
C ASP A 106 18.06 -19.22 29.76
N GLY A 107 17.22 -18.25 30.14
CA GLY A 107 15.99 -18.44 30.92
C GLY A 107 14.70 -18.15 30.14
N GLU A 108 13.57 -18.13 30.86
CA GLU A 108 12.22 -18.00 30.27
C GLU A 108 11.98 -16.68 29.53
N LEU A 109 12.73 -15.63 29.85
CA LEU A 109 12.62 -14.34 29.17
C LEU A 109 13.27 -14.33 27.77
N ASP A 110 14.03 -15.35 27.39
CA ASP A 110 14.78 -15.35 26.14
C ASP A 110 13.90 -15.12 24.90
N GLY A 111 14.32 -14.19 24.06
CA GLY A 111 13.61 -13.81 22.83
C GLY A 111 12.31 -13.03 23.02
N HIS A 112 11.84 -12.81 24.26
CA HIS A 112 10.71 -11.91 24.50
C HIS A 112 11.07 -10.48 24.13
N ALA A 113 10.16 -9.79 23.47
CA ALA A 113 10.29 -8.37 23.21
C ALA A 113 9.80 -7.57 24.42
N LEU A 114 10.58 -6.59 24.91
CA LEU A 114 10.17 -5.73 26.02
C LEU A 114 8.82 -5.06 25.74
N GLY A 115 8.63 -4.53 24.53
CA GLY A 115 7.37 -3.90 24.14
C GLY A 115 6.15 -4.82 24.24
N ASN A 116 6.30 -6.12 23.94
CA ASN A 116 5.21 -7.08 24.11
C ASN A 116 4.77 -7.18 25.58
N LEU A 117 5.74 -7.28 26.49
CA LEU A 117 5.49 -7.37 27.93
C LEU A 117 4.85 -6.08 28.47
N MET A 118 5.28 -4.92 27.98
CA MET A 118 4.70 -3.63 28.34
C MET A 118 3.23 -3.52 27.90
N ILE A 119 2.91 -3.90 26.67
CA ILE A 119 1.54 -3.88 26.14
C ILE A 119 0.63 -4.80 26.99
N VAL A 120 1.07 -6.04 27.23
CA VAL A 120 0.31 -7.01 28.04
C VAL A 120 0.09 -6.51 29.46
N ALA A 121 1.11 -5.91 30.08
CA ALA A 121 0.98 -5.32 31.41
C ALA A 121 -0.06 -4.19 31.42
N MET A 122 -0.08 -3.32 30.40
CA MET A 122 -1.08 -2.25 30.32
C MET A 122 -2.50 -2.79 30.17
N TRP A 123 -2.70 -3.85 29.38
CA TRP A 123 -4.01 -4.49 29.26
C TRP A 123 -4.48 -5.12 30.56
N GLN A 124 -3.59 -5.72 31.35
CA GLN A 124 -3.94 -6.26 32.66
C GLN A 124 -4.28 -5.16 33.69
N ILE A 125 -3.61 -4.01 33.61
CA ILE A 125 -3.82 -2.89 34.53
C ILE A 125 -5.11 -2.14 34.21
N LEU A 126 -5.39 -1.90 32.92
CA LEU A 126 -6.51 -1.08 32.48
C LEU A 126 -7.76 -1.89 32.13
N GLU A 127 -7.62 -3.22 31.97
CA GLU A 127 -8.68 -4.13 31.52
C GLU A 127 -9.32 -3.71 30.18
N ASP A 128 -8.55 -3.00 29.34
CA ASP A 128 -8.99 -2.45 28.07
C ASP A 128 -7.85 -2.48 27.04
N PRO A 129 -8.00 -3.28 25.95
CA PRO A 129 -7.00 -3.37 24.89
C PRO A 129 -6.66 -2.04 24.22
N ILE A 130 -7.66 -1.19 24.01
CA ILE A 130 -7.54 0.09 23.31
C ILE A 130 -6.85 1.08 24.22
N ALA A 131 -7.34 1.25 25.45
CA ALA A 131 -6.72 2.16 26.41
C ALA A 131 -5.26 1.78 26.69
N GLY A 132 -4.94 0.47 26.75
CA GLY A 132 -3.57 0.02 26.92
C GLY A 132 -2.65 0.40 25.76
N LEU A 133 -3.12 0.26 24.52
CA LEU A 133 -2.36 0.68 23.35
C LEU A 133 -2.20 2.20 23.28
N ASP A 134 -3.26 2.95 23.61
CA ASP A 134 -3.22 4.41 23.66
C ASP A 134 -2.18 4.90 24.69
N ARG A 135 -2.10 4.27 25.88
CA ARG A 135 -1.08 4.61 26.89
C ARG A 135 0.35 4.29 26.46
N ILE A 136 0.55 3.17 25.78
CA ILE A 136 1.88 2.89 25.21
C ILE A 136 2.18 3.91 24.10
N GLY A 137 1.23 4.24 23.22
CA GLY A 137 1.39 5.27 22.20
C GLY A 137 1.81 6.62 22.79
N GLU A 138 1.16 7.07 23.86
CA GLU A 138 1.53 8.29 24.61
C GLU A 138 2.96 8.22 25.14
N LEU A 139 3.36 7.10 25.75
CA LEU A 139 4.71 6.91 26.28
C LEU A 139 5.78 7.03 25.18
N LEU A 140 5.51 6.46 24.01
CA LEU A 140 6.44 6.43 22.88
C LEU A 140 6.46 7.74 22.07
N GLY A 141 5.55 8.69 22.34
CA GLY A 141 5.35 9.86 21.50
C GLY A 141 4.90 9.49 20.08
N ALA A 142 4.03 8.47 19.95
CA ALA A 142 3.58 7.98 18.66
C ALA A 142 2.79 9.05 17.88
N ARG A 143 3.15 9.28 16.61
CA ARG A 143 2.44 10.16 15.66
C ARG A 143 1.30 9.43 14.98
N GLY A 144 0.22 9.23 15.72
CA GLY A 144 -0.96 8.51 15.27
C GLY A 144 -1.47 7.55 16.33
N ARG A 145 -2.43 6.73 15.96
CA ARG A 145 -3.10 5.78 16.85
C ARG A 145 -2.98 4.36 16.33
N VAL A 146 -2.80 3.39 17.22
CA VAL A 146 -2.75 1.97 16.89
C VAL A 146 -3.96 1.28 17.49
N LEU A 147 -4.76 0.64 16.65
CA LEU A 147 -5.96 -0.09 17.02
C LEU A 147 -5.81 -1.57 16.62
N PRO A 148 -6.25 -2.51 17.47
CA PRO A 148 -6.37 -3.89 17.05
C PRO A 148 -7.60 -4.03 16.14
N MET A 149 -7.53 -4.88 15.12
CA MET A 149 -8.68 -5.11 14.22
C MET A 149 -9.85 -5.81 14.93
N ALA A 150 -9.57 -6.48 16.06
CA ALA A 150 -10.53 -7.22 16.87
C ALA A 150 -10.16 -7.21 18.35
N LEU A 151 -11.15 -7.36 19.23
CA LEU A 151 -11.01 -7.50 20.68
C LEU A 151 -10.90 -8.97 21.13
N ASP A 152 -11.11 -9.91 20.21
CA ASP A 152 -10.93 -11.33 20.43
C ASP A 152 -9.64 -11.81 19.75
N PRO A 153 -8.81 -12.66 20.40
CA PRO A 153 -7.68 -13.29 19.73
C PRO A 153 -8.16 -14.14 18.55
N LEU A 154 -7.41 -14.09 17.44
CA LEU A 154 -7.80 -14.75 16.20
C LEU A 154 -6.82 -15.87 15.84
N ASP A 155 -7.35 -16.97 15.30
CA ASP A 155 -6.58 -17.94 14.53
C ASP A 155 -6.92 -17.80 13.04
N ILE A 156 -5.96 -18.17 12.21
CA ILE A 156 -6.15 -18.32 10.76
C ILE A 156 -6.20 -19.80 10.43
N GLU A 157 -7.15 -20.19 9.60
CA GLU A 157 -7.22 -21.52 9.03
C GLU A 157 -7.36 -21.40 7.51
N ALA A 158 -6.59 -22.20 6.78
CA ALA A 158 -6.53 -22.16 5.32
C ALA A 158 -6.59 -23.57 4.72
N GLU A 159 -7.27 -23.69 3.58
CA GLU A 159 -7.21 -24.88 2.73
C GLU A 159 -6.04 -24.70 1.75
N VAL A 160 -5.03 -25.56 1.88
CA VAL A 160 -3.79 -25.51 1.08
C VAL A 160 -3.74 -26.69 0.12
N VAL A 161 -3.41 -26.40 -1.14
CA VAL A 161 -3.16 -27.40 -2.17
C VAL A 161 -1.67 -27.53 -2.43
N PHE A 162 -1.15 -28.72 -2.15
CA PHE A 162 0.26 -29.05 -2.30
C PHE A 162 0.60 -29.40 -3.75
N ALA A 163 1.89 -29.42 -4.09
CA ALA A 163 2.39 -29.70 -5.44
C ALA A 163 1.97 -31.09 -5.99
N ASP A 164 1.70 -32.06 -5.11
CA ASP A 164 1.20 -33.39 -5.48
C ASP A 164 -0.31 -33.44 -5.74
N GLY A 165 -1.01 -32.30 -5.60
CA GLY A 165 -2.46 -32.17 -5.74
C GLY A 165 -3.25 -32.52 -4.48
N THR A 166 -2.59 -32.94 -3.40
CA THR A 166 -3.23 -33.18 -2.11
C THR A 166 -3.74 -31.88 -1.51
N ARG A 167 -4.87 -31.96 -0.79
CA ARG A 167 -5.46 -30.81 -0.06
C ARG A 167 -5.40 -31.08 1.43
N SER A 168 -5.01 -30.09 2.21
CA SER A 168 -5.07 -30.14 3.67
C SER A 168 -5.50 -28.80 4.25
N THR A 169 -6.24 -28.89 5.35
CA THR A 169 -6.46 -27.75 6.24
C THR A 169 -5.19 -27.50 7.05
N VAL A 170 -4.70 -26.26 7.02
CA VAL A 170 -3.59 -25.75 7.83
C VAL A 170 -4.13 -24.70 8.78
N ARG A 171 -3.77 -24.78 10.06
CA ARG A 171 -4.23 -23.86 11.11
C ARG A 171 -3.06 -23.22 11.84
N GLY A 172 -3.21 -21.93 12.10
CA GLY A 172 -2.22 -21.07 12.73
C GLY A 172 -1.61 -20.10 11.73
N GLN A 173 -1.36 -18.87 12.16
CA GLN A 173 -0.89 -17.80 11.26
C GLN A 173 0.51 -18.11 10.74
N ALA A 174 1.43 -18.52 11.59
CA ALA A 174 2.78 -18.88 11.19
C ALA A 174 2.76 -20.10 10.25
N GLN A 175 1.96 -21.13 10.57
CA GLN A 175 1.88 -22.35 9.76
C GLN A 175 1.27 -22.09 8.38
N VAL A 176 0.29 -21.19 8.27
CA VAL A 176 -0.28 -20.80 6.97
C VAL A 176 0.71 -19.95 6.16
N ALA A 177 1.45 -19.05 6.80
CA ALA A 177 2.48 -18.25 6.14
C ALA A 177 3.63 -19.10 5.56
N GLU A 178 3.97 -20.20 6.24
CA GLU A 178 5.07 -21.13 5.91
C GLU A 178 4.60 -22.42 5.21
N ALA A 179 3.32 -22.49 4.80
CA ALA A 179 2.78 -23.70 4.20
C ALA A 179 3.36 -23.91 2.78
N PRO A 180 3.97 -25.07 2.46
CA PRO A 180 4.48 -25.34 1.12
C PRO A 180 3.34 -25.71 0.17
N GLY A 181 2.65 -24.72 -0.37
CA GLY A 181 1.59 -24.91 -1.35
C GLY A 181 0.71 -23.68 -1.54
N ARG A 182 -0.28 -23.81 -2.45
CA ARG A 182 -1.18 -22.70 -2.78
C ARG A 182 -2.37 -22.66 -1.83
N VAL A 183 -2.55 -21.54 -1.14
CA VAL A 183 -3.78 -21.26 -0.38
C VAL A 183 -4.95 -21.09 -1.36
N GLU A 184 -6.00 -21.91 -1.23
CA GLU A 184 -7.23 -21.79 -2.02
C GLU A 184 -8.29 -20.96 -1.32
N THR A 185 -8.45 -21.14 -0.01
CA THR A 185 -9.39 -20.39 0.82
C THR A 185 -8.81 -20.21 2.21
N MET A 186 -9.22 -19.14 2.91
CA MET A 186 -8.88 -18.95 4.31
C MET A 186 -10.10 -18.42 5.09
N ARG A 187 -10.13 -18.68 6.39
CA ARG A 187 -11.10 -18.14 7.33
C ARG A 187 -10.45 -17.75 8.66
N LEU A 188 -11.11 -16.82 9.36
CA LEU A 188 -10.76 -16.45 10.73
C LEU A 188 -11.53 -17.30 11.73
N ILE A 189 -10.92 -17.58 12.87
CA ILE A 189 -11.54 -18.25 14.01
C ILE A 189 -11.32 -17.38 15.26
N PRO A 190 -12.39 -16.91 15.93
CA PRO A 190 -13.80 -16.99 15.53
C PRO A 190 -14.10 -16.24 14.22
N GLU A 191 -15.12 -16.69 13.48
CA GLU A 191 -15.53 -16.08 12.20
C GLU A 191 -16.09 -14.65 12.36
N ARG A 192 -16.62 -14.33 13.55
CA ARG A 192 -17.18 -13.03 13.89
C ARG A 192 -16.60 -12.53 15.22
N PRO A 193 -15.36 -12.03 15.21
CA PRO A 193 -14.78 -11.41 16.39
C PRO A 193 -15.48 -10.08 16.69
N ARG A 194 -15.38 -9.61 17.92
CA ARG A 194 -15.81 -8.27 18.32
C ARG A 194 -14.84 -7.24 17.74
N VAL A 195 -15.36 -6.30 16.96
CA VAL A 195 -14.58 -5.19 16.38
C VAL A 195 -14.73 -3.96 17.27
N PRO A 196 -13.64 -3.23 17.57
CA PRO A 196 -13.73 -1.92 18.23
C PRO A 196 -14.56 -0.91 17.41
N ASP A 197 -15.43 -0.15 18.07
CA ASP A 197 -16.16 0.95 17.41
C ASP A 197 -15.19 2.00 16.84
N GLU A 198 -14.05 2.20 17.49
CA GLU A 198 -12.98 3.11 17.09
C GLU A 198 -12.41 2.76 15.71
N VAL A 199 -12.35 1.47 15.34
CA VAL A 199 -11.89 1.03 14.02
C VAL A 199 -12.88 1.50 12.95
N VAL A 200 -14.18 1.23 13.16
CA VAL A 200 -15.24 1.61 12.23
C VAL A 200 -15.31 3.14 12.09
N GLN A 201 -15.23 3.86 13.21
CA GLN A 201 -15.21 5.33 13.24
C GLN A 201 -14.00 5.90 12.49
N ALA A 202 -12.81 5.33 12.67
CA ALA A 202 -11.60 5.77 11.97
C ALA A 202 -11.75 5.61 10.45
N ILE A 203 -12.29 4.47 9.98
CA ILE A 203 -12.51 4.20 8.55
C ILE A 203 -13.47 5.22 7.93
N HIS A 204 -14.55 5.58 8.63
CA HIS A 204 -15.51 6.58 8.16
C HIS A 204 -14.99 8.01 8.22
N ALA A 205 -14.11 8.31 9.17
CA ALA A 205 -13.48 9.62 9.29
C ALA A 205 -12.32 9.82 8.31
N ALA A 206 -11.75 8.74 7.77
CA ALA A 206 -10.57 8.80 6.92
C ALA A 206 -10.80 9.56 5.60
N ASP A 207 -9.77 10.26 5.15
CA ASP A 207 -9.70 10.76 3.77
C ASP A 207 -9.13 9.68 2.85
N TRP A 208 -8.21 8.86 3.38
CA TRP A 208 -7.63 7.69 2.70
C TRP A 208 -7.59 6.45 3.59
N VAL A 209 -7.84 5.31 2.96
CA VAL A 209 -7.58 3.98 3.50
C VAL A 209 -6.48 3.33 2.67
N VAL A 210 -5.48 2.77 3.32
CA VAL A 210 -4.36 2.05 2.72
C VAL A 210 -4.42 0.59 3.14
N VAL A 211 -4.33 -0.33 2.18
CA VAL A 211 -4.34 -1.78 2.39
C VAL A 211 -3.08 -2.39 1.77
N GLY A 212 -2.34 -3.17 2.56
CA GLY A 212 -1.02 -3.64 2.17
C GLY A 212 0.02 -2.52 2.16
N PRO A 213 1.33 -2.83 2.06
CA PRO A 213 1.87 -4.15 1.76
C PRO A 213 1.92 -5.03 3.01
N GLY A 214 2.18 -6.31 2.80
CA GLY A 214 2.29 -7.33 3.84
C GLY A 214 1.90 -8.71 3.30
N SER A 215 2.13 -9.75 4.11
CA SER A 215 1.69 -11.10 3.80
C SER A 215 0.20 -11.11 3.49
N TRP A 216 -0.17 -11.60 2.32
CA TRP A 216 -1.49 -11.38 1.74
C TRP A 216 -2.56 -12.11 2.55
N TYR A 217 -2.36 -13.40 2.84
CA TYR A 217 -3.35 -14.22 3.54
C TYR A 217 -3.32 -14.04 5.06
N THR A 218 -2.18 -13.62 5.61
CA THR A 218 -1.95 -13.59 7.06
C THR A 218 -1.93 -12.18 7.66
N SER A 219 -1.74 -11.13 6.84
CA SER A 219 -1.70 -9.74 7.30
C SER A 219 -2.66 -8.80 6.55
N VAL A 220 -2.97 -9.04 5.27
CA VAL A 220 -3.82 -8.14 4.47
C VAL A 220 -5.27 -8.58 4.49
N LEU A 221 -5.56 -9.74 3.89
CA LEU A 221 -6.91 -10.29 3.74
C LEU A 221 -7.67 -10.52 5.06
N PRO A 222 -7.04 -10.84 6.22
CA PRO A 222 -7.77 -10.98 7.48
C PRO A 222 -8.70 -9.81 7.81
N HIS A 223 -8.28 -8.58 7.52
CA HIS A 223 -9.10 -7.39 7.75
C HIS A 223 -10.41 -7.40 6.94
N LEU A 224 -10.37 -7.93 5.71
CA LEU A 224 -11.50 -7.98 4.79
C LEU A 224 -12.46 -9.13 5.11
N GLN A 225 -12.02 -10.13 5.88
CA GLN A 225 -12.87 -11.25 6.32
C GLN A 225 -13.81 -10.87 7.46
N ILE A 226 -13.55 -9.75 8.14
CA ILE A 226 -14.38 -9.27 9.24
C ILE A 226 -15.54 -8.43 8.66
N PRO A 227 -16.81 -8.87 8.79
CA PRO A 227 -17.94 -8.24 8.13
C PRO A 227 -18.10 -6.74 8.42
N GLU A 228 -17.86 -6.33 9.67
CA GLU A 228 -17.98 -4.94 10.12
C GLU A 228 -16.92 -4.04 9.47
N ILE A 229 -15.68 -4.54 9.33
CA ILE A 229 -14.60 -3.82 8.64
C ILE A 229 -14.88 -3.76 7.14
N ALA A 230 -15.29 -4.87 6.53
CA ALA A 230 -15.66 -4.92 5.12
C ALA A 230 -16.82 -3.94 4.81
N GLU A 231 -17.83 -3.87 5.67
CA GLU A 231 -18.95 -2.94 5.54
C GLU A 231 -18.51 -1.47 5.69
N ALA A 232 -17.65 -1.16 6.66
CA ALA A 232 -17.09 0.18 6.82
C ALA A 232 -16.25 0.59 5.59
N LEU A 233 -15.43 -0.34 5.09
CA LEU A 233 -14.68 -0.18 3.85
C LEU A 233 -15.60 -0.07 2.64
N ARG A 234 -16.78 -0.67 2.62
CA ARG A 234 -17.72 -0.53 1.50
C ARG A 234 -18.41 0.84 1.50
N THR A 235 -18.74 1.36 2.68
CA THR A 235 -19.61 2.54 2.83
C THR A 235 -18.87 3.84 3.12
N THR A 236 -17.57 3.80 3.42
CA THR A 236 -16.77 5.02 3.62
C THR A 236 -16.64 5.89 2.36
N SER A 237 -16.49 7.19 2.55
CA SER A 237 -16.15 8.14 1.48
C SER A 237 -14.66 8.25 1.22
N ALA A 238 -13.82 7.58 2.01
CA ALA A 238 -12.37 7.60 1.86
C ALA A 238 -11.94 7.02 0.51
N HIS A 239 -10.84 7.53 -0.05
CA HIS A 239 -10.18 6.87 -1.18
C HIS A 239 -9.44 5.62 -0.69
N ARG A 240 -9.52 4.52 -1.41
CA ARG A 240 -8.89 3.24 -1.03
C ARG A 240 -7.71 2.94 -1.93
N CYS A 241 -6.53 2.87 -1.33
CA CYS A 241 -5.26 2.60 -1.98
C CYS A 241 -4.77 1.20 -1.58
N VAL A 242 -4.41 0.38 -2.56
CA VAL A 242 -3.69 -0.88 -2.36
C VAL A 242 -2.21 -0.64 -2.63
N VAL A 243 -1.34 -1.11 -1.76
CA VAL A 243 0.11 -1.13 -2.02
C VAL A 243 0.56 -2.57 -2.18
N MET A 244 1.12 -2.86 -3.35
CA MET A 244 1.59 -4.20 -3.67
C MET A 244 2.88 -4.53 -2.93
N ASN A 245 3.06 -5.82 -2.66
CA ASN A 245 4.33 -6.35 -2.18
C ASN A 245 5.42 -6.18 -3.25
N LEU A 246 6.67 -6.09 -2.80
CA LEU A 246 7.84 -5.99 -3.68
C LEU A 246 8.33 -7.36 -4.16
N GLU A 247 8.06 -8.40 -3.39
CA GLU A 247 8.42 -9.76 -3.75
C GLU A 247 7.17 -10.48 -4.26
N ALA A 248 7.32 -11.15 -5.41
CA ALA A 248 6.29 -12.03 -5.98
C ALA A 248 6.33 -13.45 -5.40
N GLY A 249 7.08 -13.68 -4.31
CA GLY A 249 7.38 -15.00 -3.78
C GLY A 249 7.40 -15.03 -2.26
N GLY A 250 6.45 -15.77 -1.70
CA GLY A 250 6.41 -16.25 -0.32
C GLY A 250 5.66 -17.59 -0.35
N GLU A 251 5.90 -18.45 0.63
CA GLU A 251 5.32 -19.81 0.63
C GLU A 251 3.77 -19.75 0.56
N GLU A 252 3.14 -18.80 1.26
CA GLU A 252 1.68 -18.57 1.20
C GLU A 252 1.12 -18.11 -0.17
N ILE A 253 1.96 -17.60 -1.08
CA ILE A 253 1.55 -17.08 -2.40
C ILE A 253 2.24 -17.82 -3.56
N GLU A 254 2.68 -19.06 -3.32
CA GLU A 254 3.41 -19.86 -4.30
C GLU A 254 2.68 -19.92 -5.66
N GLY A 255 3.38 -19.49 -6.72
CA GLY A 255 2.87 -19.48 -8.09
C GLY A 255 1.90 -18.34 -8.42
N MET A 256 1.63 -17.42 -7.48
CA MET A 256 0.79 -16.24 -7.72
C MET A 256 1.63 -15.05 -8.19
N ARG A 257 1.11 -14.30 -9.16
CA ARG A 257 1.72 -13.04 -9.61
C ARG A 257 0.99 -11.84 -8.98
N SER A 258 1.52 -10.63 -9.14
CA SER A 258 0.93 -9.44 -8.50
C SER A 258 -0.51 -9.18 -8.96
N ARG A 259 -0.83 -9.47 -10.23
CA ARG A 259 -2.20 -9.48 -10.74
C ARG A 259 -3.12 -10.43 -9.96
N ASP A 260 -2.65 -11.65 -9.66
CA ASP A 260 -3.45 -12.67 -8.99
C ASP A 260 -3.73 -12.26 -7.54
N LEU A 261 -2.74 -11.67 -6.86
CA LEU A 261 -2.91 -11.09 -5.53
C LEU A 261 -3.98 -9.99 -5.52
N LEU A 262 -3.93 -9.07 -6.50
CA LEU A 262 -4.97 -8.05 -6.63
C LEU A 262 -6.35 -8.69 -6.89
N SER A 263 -6.43 -9.73 -7.73
CA SER A 263 -7.70 -10.44 -7.96
C SER A 263 -8.26 -11.04 -6.67
N VAL A 264 -7.43 -11.74 -5.89
CA VAL A 264 -7.85 -12.34 -4.61
C VAL A 264 -8.36 -11.27 -3.64
N LEU A 265 -7.72 -10.11 -3.58
CA LEU A 265 -8.17 -9.00 -2.73
C LEU A 265 -9.54 -8.45 -3.18
N LEU A 266 -9.76 -8.32 -4.49
CA LEU A 266 -11.05 -7.89 -5.03
C LEU A 266 -12.14 -8.94 -4.80
N ASP A 267 -11.81 -10.23 -4.91
CA ASP A 267 -12.74 -11.33 -4.68
C ASP A 267 -13.10 -11.48 -3.19
N ALA A 268 -12.18 -11.13 -2.28
CA ALA A 268 -12.43 -11.10 -0.84
C ALA A 268 -13.33 -9.92 -0.41
N ALA A 269 -13.43 -8.87 -1.22
CA ALA A 269 -14.25 -7.69 -0.94
C ALA A 269 -15.04 -7.25 -2.18
N PRO A 270 -15.96 -8.08 -2.70
CA PRO A 270 -16.56 -7.92 -4.03
C PRO A 270 -17.40 -6.64 -4.18
N ASP A 271 -17.98 -6.14 -3.08
CA ASP A 271 -18.76 -4.91 -3.07
C ASP A 271 -17.94 -3.68 -2.70
N THR A 272 -16.65 -3.84 -2.39
CA THR A 272 -15.74 -2.74 -2.05
C THR A 272 -15.01 -2.25 -3.28
N ARG A 273 -15.17 -0.97 -3.60
CA ARG A 273 -14.42 -0.33 -4.67
C ARG A 273 -13.03 0.07 -4.17
N PHE A 274 -11.97 -0.39 -4.82
CA PHE A 274 -10.62 0.17 -4.64
C PHE A 274 -10.36 1.25 -5.71
N ASP A 275 -9.70 2.34 -5.33
CA ASP A 275 -9.50 3.49 -6.20
C ASP A 275 -8.11 3.49 -6.85
N THR A 276 -7.11 3.00 -6.14
CA THR A 276 -5.71 3.11 -6.56
C THR A 276 -4.88 1.89 -6.17
N VAL A 277 -3.92 1.54 -7.01
CA VAL A 277 -2.84 0.58 -6.73
C VAL A 277 -1.49 1.29 -6.89
N ILE A 278 -0.61 1.14 -5.90
CA ILE A 278 0.81 1.49 -5.98
C ILE A 278 1.61 0.21 -6.17
N ALA A 279 2.47 0.19 -7.17
CA ALA A 279 3.30 -0.98 -7.49
C ALA A 279 4.70 -0.56 -7.96
N ASP A 280 5.70 -1.39 -7.64
CA ASP A 280 7.09 -1.17 -8.04
C ASP A 280 7.42 -1.92 -9.33
N PRO A 281 7.58 -1.22 -10.48
CA PRO A 281 7.90 -1.86 -11.76
C PRO A 281 9.33 -2.40 -11.81
N THR A 282 10.19 -2.08 -10.85
CA THR A 282 11.55 -2.64 -10.74
C THR A 282 11.61 -3.91 -9.91
N ALA A 283 10.53 -4.24 -9.19
CA ALA A 283 10.41 -5.42 -8.35
C ALA A 283 9.41 -6.46 -8.90
N LEU A 284 8.41 -6.00 -9.65
CA LEU A 284 7.35 -6.85 -10.21
C LEU A 284 7.54 -7.09 -11.72
N ASP A 285 7.76 -8.34 -12.10
CA ASP A 285 7.89 -8.76 -13.51
C ASP A 285 6.60 -8.53 -14.32
N ASP A 286 5.43 -8.56 -13.65
CA ASP A 286 4.10 -8.41 -14.26
C ASP A 286 3.46 -7.04 -14.02
N ALA A 287 4.24 -5.99 -13.69
CA ALA A 287 3.73 -4.66 -13.35
C ALA A 287 2.81 -4.04 -14.43
N VAL A 288 3.10 -4.30 -15.71
CA VAL A 288 2.26 -3.83 -16.83
C VAL A 288 0.93 -4.60 -16.87
N GLU A 289 0.97 -5.93 -16.74
CA GLU A 289 -0.24 -6.76 -16.69
C GLU A 289 -1.12 -6.42 -15.49
N LEU A 290 -0.51 -6.14 -14.34
CA LEU A 290 -1.18 -5.64 -13.15
C LEU A 290 -1.89 -4.31 -13.43
N ALA A 291 -1.20 -3.36 -14.07
CA ALA A 291 -1.76 -2.06 -14.40
C ALA A 291 -2.93 -2.15 -15.38
N GLU A 292 -2.82 -2.99 -16.40
CA GLU A 292 -3.91 -3.28 -17.34
C GLU A 292 -5.11 -3.92 -16.62
N PHE A 293 -4.87 -4.95 -15.80
CA PHE A 293 -5.92 -5.60 -15.03
C PHE A 293 -6.62 -4.61 -14.09
N ALA A 294 -5.87 -3.84 -13.32
CA ALA A 294 -6.40 -2.79 -12.45
C ALA A 294 -7.26 -1.78 -13.23
N HIS A 295 -6.80 -1.35 -14.42
CA HIS A 295 -7.56 -0.46 -15.28
C HIS A 295 -8.90 -1.05 -15.73
N THR A 296 -8.96 -2.35 -16.09
CA THR A 296 -10.23 -3.01 -16.44
C THR A 296 -11.24 -3.05 -15.29
N ARG A 297 -10.76 -2.92 -14.04
CA ARG A 297 -11.58 -2.84 -12.82
C ARG A 297 -11.88 -1.40 -12.38
N GLY A 298 -11.46 -0.40 -13.16
CA GLY A 298 -11.65 1.02 -12.83
C GLY A 298 -10.69 1.54 -11.76
N ILE A 299 -9.61 0.83 -11.49
CA ILE A 299 -8.58 1.16 -10.51
C ILE A 299 -7.44 1.90 -11.23
N ARG A 300 -6.96 3.01 -10.67
CA ARG A 300 -5.80 3.74 -11.22
C ARG A 300 -4.51 3.14 -10.68
N THR A 301 -3.49 3.01 -11.51
CA THR A 301 -2.21 2.44 -11.08
C THR A 301 -1.10 3.48 -11.13
N LEU A 302 -0.38 3.64 -10.02
CA LEU A 302 0.88 4.38 -9.95
C LEU A 302 2.04 3.38 -9.98
N LEU A 303 2.82 3.40 -11.05
CA LEU A 303 4.05 2.62 -11.17
C LEU A 303 5.25 3.49 -10.80
N ARG A 304 5.86 3.21 -9.65
CA ARG A 304 7.04 3.94 -9.13
C ARG A 304 7.95 2.99 -8.41
N GLN A 305 9.26 3.21 -8.54
CA GLN A 305 10.20 2.52 -7.66
C GLN A 305 9.96 2.98 -6.23
N VAL A 306 9.50 2.06 -5.38
CA VAL A 306 9.24 2.27 -3.95
C VAL A 306 10.05 1.33 -3.08
N SER A 307 10.85 0.46 -3.68
CA SER A 307 11.91 -0.33 -3.02
C SER A 307 13.15 0.50 -2.70
N VAL A 308 13.97 0.05 -1.74
CA VAL A 308 15.31 0.62 -1.43
C VAL A 308 16.23 0.52 -2.66
N ALA A 309 16.28 -0.65 -3.27
CA ALA A 309 16.99 -0.90 -4.51
C ALA A 309 16.30 -2.02 -5.30
N ALA A 310 16.59 -2.11 -6.60
CA ALA A 310 16.05 -3.18 -7.45
C ALA A 310 16.43 -4.56 -6.87
N GLY A 311 15.43 -5.43 -6.71
CA GLY A 311 15.60 -6.77 -6.14
C GLY A 311 15.74 -6.83 -4.62
N VAL A 312 15.65 -5.70 -3.91
CA VAL A 312 15.60 -5.67 -2.44
C VAL A 312 14.13 -5.62 -2.01
N PRO A 313 13.59 -6.65 -1.32
CA PRO A 313 12.18 -6.75 -0.95
C PRO A 313 11.84 -5.87 0.27
N GLU A 314 12.33 -4.64 0.29
CA GLU A 314 12.10 -3.66 1.35
C GLU A 314 11.64 -2.33 0.75
N HIS A 315 10.48 -1.85 1.20
CA HIS A 315 9.98 -0.53 0.81
C HIS A 315 10.81 0.57 1.45
N ASP A 316 11.29 1.49 0.62
CA ASP A 316 11.97 2.70 1.05
C ASP A 316 10.92 3.72 1.56
N PRO A 317 11.00 4.16 2.83
CA PRO A 317 9.97 5.04 3.39
C PRO A 317 9.82 6.38 2.67
N VAL A 318 10.91 6.92 2.10
CA VAL A 318 10.91 8.22 1.41
C VAL A 318 10.31 8.08 0.02
N ARG A 319 10.66 7.02 -0.71
CA ARG A 319 10.09 6.74 -2.05
C ARG A 319 8.60 6.38 -1.94
N LEU A 320 8.22 5.56 -0.97
CA LEU A 320 6.82 5.22 -0.74
C LEU A 320 6.02 6.45 -0.28
N ALA A 321 6.59 7.34 0.55
CA ALA A 321 5.97 8.62 0.87
C ALA A 321 5.80 9.53 -0.36
N ALA A 322 6.78 9.57 -1.26
CA ALA A 322 6.64 10.31 -2.52
C ALA A 322 5.50 9.73 -3.39
N ALA A 323 5.39 8.41 -3.48
CA ALA A 323 4.30 7.74 -4.18
C ALA A 323 2.92 8.05 -3.55
N TYR A 324 2.81 8.01 -2.22
CA TYR A 324 1.60 8.43 -1.52
C TYR A 324 1.22 9.87 -1.84
N ARG A 325 2.18 10.80 -1.81
CA ARG A 325 1.94 12.20 -2.17
C ARG A 325 1.38 12.35 -3.57
N ASP A 326 1.99 11.69 -4.56
CA ASP A 326 1.50 11.68 -5.94
C ASP A 326 0.05 11.15 -6.00
N VAL A 327 -0.23 10.00 -5.39
CA VAL A 327 -1.57 9.42 -5.32
C VAL A 327 -2.59 10.35 -4.65
N PHE A 328 -2.22 10.94 -3.52
CA PHE A 328 -3.05 11.85 -2.74
C PHE A 328 -3.38 13.14 -3.49
N ASP A 329 -2.44 13.65 -4.29
CA ASP A 329 -2.63 14.82 -5.16
C ASP A 329 -3.31 14.45 -6.50
N GLY A 330 -3.56 13.16 -6.74
CA GLY A 330 -4.20 12.66 -7.95
C GLY A 330 -3.28 12.56 -9.17
N VAL A 331 -1.96 12.58 -8.96
CA VAL A 331 -0.87 12.50 -9.94
C VAL A 331 -0.44 11.05 -10.14
N PHE A 332 -0.46 10.56 -11.39
CA PHE A 332 -0.20 9.15 -11.71
C PHE A 332 0.85 8.98 -12.82
N GLY A 333 1.60 10.05 -13.14
CA GLY A 333 2.64 10.06 -14.15
C GLY A 333 3.36 11.40 -14.21
N ASP A 334 4.55 11.42 -14.81
CA ASP A 334 5.47 12.57 -14.81
C ASP A 334 5.02 13.75 -15.66
N ILE A 335 4.16 13.49 -16.64
CA ILE A 335 3.58 14.52 -17.50
C ILE A 335 2.11 14.59 -17.13
N GLY A 336 1.74 15.61 -16.33
CA GLY A 336 0.35 15.95 -16.14
C GLY A 336 -0.30 16.09 -17.51
N GLN A 337 -1.41 15.39 -17.76
CA GLN A 337 -2.28 15.70 -18.89
C GLN A 337 -2.92 17.07 -18.61
N GLY A 338 -2.12 18.12 -18.78
CA GLY A 338 -2.56 19.50 -18.74
C GLY A 338 -3.57 19.70 -19.86
N ALA A 339 -4.64 20.42 -19.53
CA ALA A 339 -5.58 20.97 -20.50
C ALA A 339 -4.81 21.60 -21.68
N GLY A 340 -4.75 20.88 -22.80
CA GLY A 340 -3.83 21.25 -23.88
C GLY A 340 -3.98 20.44 -25.17
N ALA A 341 -5.03 19.63 -25.34
CA ALA A 341 -5.41 19.11 -26.65
C ALA A 341 -6.37 20.08 -27.35
N ALA A 342 -5.92 21.31 -27.55
CA ALA A 342 -6.60 22.30 -28.39
C ALA A 342 -5.56 23.17 -29.11
N ARG A 343 -4.68 22.52 -29.87
CA ARG A 343 -4.10 23.16 -31.06
C ARG A 343 -4.71 22.48 -32.25
N SER A 344 -5.88 23.00 -32.63
CA SER A 344 -6.53 22.71 -33.89
C SER A 344 -5.54 22.90 -35.03
N THR A 345 -5.44 21.86 -35.85
CA THR A 345 -5.05 21.89 -37.25
C THR A 345 -5.80 23.00 -37.99
N GLY A 346 -5.23 24.21 -37.99
CA GLY A 346 -5.65 25.31 -38.84
C GLY A 346 -4.93 25.23 -40.19
N GLN A 347 -5.37 24.34 -41.08
CA GLN A 347 -5.08 24.46 -42.50
C GLN A 347 -5.74 25.75 -43.00
N ASN A 348 -4.95 26.82 -43.13
CA ASN A 348 -5.40 28.03 -43.80
C ASN A 348 -4.94 27.96 -45.26
N ARG A 349 -5.78 27.36 -46.12
CA ARG A 349 -5.72 27.58 -47.57
C ARG A 349 -6.21 28.99 -47.86
N ARG A 350 -5.41 29.78 -48.60
CA ARG A 350 -5.92 30.88 -49.42
C ARG A 350 -5.33 30.80 -50.83
N PRO A 351 -6.09 31.26 -51.85
CA PRO A 351 -5.83 30.98 -53.27
C PRO A 351 -4.89 32.02 -53.89
N GLY A 352 -4.35 31.66 -55.06
CA GLY A 352 -3.20 32.31 -55.68
C GLY A 352 -3.43 33.69 -56.31
N ALA A 353 -2.31 34.27 -56.71
CA ALA A 353 -2.20 35.28 -57.76
C ALA A 353 -0.81 35.15 -58.41
N GLU A 354 -0.82 35.14 -59.74
CA GLU A 354 0.28 34.93 -60.67
C GLU A 354 1.30 36.08 -60.67
N GLY A 355 2.51 35.79 -61.16
CA GLY A 355 3.55 36.77 -61.48
C GLY A 355 4.85 36.11 -61.91
N GLU A 356 5.07 36.07 -63.23
CA GLU A 356 6.20 35.50 -63.97
C GLU A 356 7.58 36.06 -63.59
N SER A 357 8.65 35.24 -63.72
CA SER A 357 9.67 35.34 -64.78
C SER A 357 11.08 34.86 -64.36
N VAL A 358 11.57 33.81 -65.05
CA VAL A 358 12.90 33.58 -65.71
C VAL A 358 14.18 34.02 -64.93
N VAL A 359 15.26 33.24 -64.74
CA VAL A 359 16.31 32.82 -65.71
C VAL A 359 17.29 31.79 -65.09
N ASP A 360 17.72 30.84 -65.94
CA ASP A 360 18.90 29.94 -65.96
C ASP A 360 20.10 30.16 -65.00
N ASN A 361 20.67 29.06 -64.48
CA ASN A 361 21.83 28.37 -65.09
C ASN A 361 22.36 27.21 -64.21
N ALA A 362 22.70 26.09 -64.85
CA ALA A 362 23.68 25.08 -64.40
C ALA A 362 24.89 25.16 -65.37
N PRO A 363 25.94 24.30 -65.32
CA PRO A 363 26.42 23.34 -64.30
C PRO A 363 27.94 23.50 -64.00
N GLY A 364 28.52 22.67 -63.13
CA GLY A 364 29.99 22.63 -62.95
C GLY A 364 30.52 21.57 -61.98
N THR A 365 30.99 20.47 -62.56
CA THR A 365 31.75 19.32 -62.02
C THR A 365 33.17 19.65 -61.54
N THR A 366 33.66 18.98 -60.46
CA THR A 366 34.99 18.30 -60.30
C THR A 366 35.11 17.70 -58.88
N GLN A 367 35.22 16.37 -58.71
CA GLN A 367 36.44 15.54 -58.61
C GLN A 367 37.42 15.85 -57.46
N ASN A 368 37.57 14.87 -56.55
CA ASN A 368 38.82 14.26 -56.02
C ASN A 368 38.41 13.18 -54.99
N ARG A 369 38.71 11.86 -55.15
CA ARG A 369 40.00 11.13 -54.97
C ARG A 369 40.71 11.54 -53.68
N GLU A 370 41.32 10.70 -52.84
CA GLU A 370 41.63 9.27 -52.73
C GLU A 370 42.34 9.15 -51.34
N GLY A 371 42.39 7.96 -50.71
CA GLY A 371 43.29 7.66 -49.58
C GLY A 371 42.62 6.89 -48.43
N THR A 372 42.59 5.54 -48.36
CA THR A 372 43.63 4.62 -47.78
C THR A 372 44.26 5.17 -46.48
N GLU A 373 44.41 4.47 -45.35
CA GLU A 373 44.65 3.07 -44.96
C GLU A 373 44.39 3.02 -43.43
N ASP A 374 43.78 1.97 -42.86
CA ASP A 374 44.42 0.79 -42.24
C ASP A 374 45.06 1.07 -40.85
N GLY A 375 44.75 0.24 -39.85
CA GLY A 375 45.37 0.34 -38.52
C GLY A 375 44.62 -0.33 -37.35
N THR A 376 44.99 -1.58 -37.13
CA THR A 376 44.75 -2.54 -36.03
C THR A 376 44.93 -2.11 -34.56
N ASP A 377 44.29 -2.91 -33.70
CA ASP A 377 44.64 -3.34 -32.32
C ASP A 377 44.86 -2.33 -31.18
N ARG A 378 43.97 -2.40 -30.18
CA ARG A 378 44.30 -2.93 -28.83
C ARG A 378 43.05 -3.23 -28.00
#